data_AF-A0A9D7H4H4-F1
#
_entry.id   AF-A0A9D7H4H4-F1
#
_cell.length_a   1.000
_cell.length_b   1.000
_cell.length_c   1.000
_cell.angle_alpha   90.00
_cell.angle_beta   90.00
_cell.angle_gamma   90.00
#
_symmetry.space_group_name_H-M   'P 1'
#
loop_
_entity.id
_entity.type
_entity.pdbx_description
1 polymer ?
#
loop_
_entity_poly.entity_id
_entity_poly.type
_entity_poly.pdbx_seq_one_letter_code
_entity_poly.pdbx_strand_id
1 'polypeptide(L)'
;MKLRPGSKLPAVSAVLDRARSRIPRAELRNLVMGDPGTGDYVAAYGRVLDGGVGALLEEQRDGVPLIHSFDITENLLLAHSCAGESVHHRWFSVMAACIELLGAADVTYAPFSQSLAGLLVDTFALNDARAEGAPLDLMPLACRELKTSASAPSEAMLALVGELCTALRTEAETEATCRELSALHDTSQAWYAPSGEPNLFYSPRPEFVWGPVVGNLREYWFSRGGLPLWLDVVRRRFPTQPELANETRERLLRDGEALLKLPRRQRR
;
A
#
# COMPACT_ATOMS: atom_id res chain seq x y z
N MET A 1 14.48 -22.26 -2.19
CA MET A 1 14.07 -20.97 -1.61
C MET A 1 12.55 -21.02 -1.52
N LYS A 2 11.97 -20.91 -0.32
CA LYS A 2 10.54 -21.19 -0.10
C LYS A 2 9.78 -19.87 -0.07
N LEU A 3 8.67 -19.79 -0.81
CA LEU A 3 7.58 -18.85 -0.54
C LEU A 3 7.40 -18.73 0.97
N ARG A 4 7.05 -17.54 1.49
CA ARG A 4 6.60 -17.43 2.88
C ARG A 4 5.61 -18.58 3.15
N PRO A 5 5.85 -19.45 4.14
CA PRO A 5 4.93 -20.54 4.41
C PRO A 5 3.58 -19.90 4.79
N GLY A 6 2.62 -19.93 3.87
CA GLY A 6 1.25 -19.47 4.12
C GLY A 6 0.82 -18.12 3.55
N SER A 7 1.54 -17.46 2.63
CA SER A 7 1.06 -16.19 2.04
C SER A 7 -0.04 -16.37 0.97
N LYS A 8 -1.13 -17.05 1.33
CA LYS A 8 -2.42 -16.74 0.71
C LYS A 8 -2.86 -15.47 1.42
N LEU A 9 -2.79 -14.34 0.74
CA LEU A 9 -3.46 -13.10 1.17
C LEU A 9 -4.82 -13.06 0.45
N PRO A 10 -5.84 -13.86 0.86
CA PRO A 10 -7.06 -14.02 0.09
C PRO A 10 -7.87 -12.73 -0.01
N ALA A 11 -7.84 -11.84 0.99
CA ALA A 11 -8.49 -10.54 0.87
C ALA A 11 -7.76 -9.63 -0.13
N VAL A 12 -6.42 -9.58 -0.12
CA VAL A 12 -5.66 -8.84 -1.15
C VAL A 12 -5.91 -9.43 -2.54
N SER A 13 -5.99 -10.75 -2.63
CA SER A 13 -6.33 -11.48 -3.86
C SER A 13 -7.74 -11.13 -4.36
N ALA A 14 -8.72 -11.04 -3.45
CA ALA A 14 -10.08 -10.63 -3.78
C ALA A 14 -10.16 -9.18 -4.26
N VAL A 15 -9.35 -8.27 -3.68
CA VAL A 15 -9.24 -6.88 -4.16
C VAL A 15 -8.67 -6.87 -5.59
N LEU A 16 -7.61 -7.65 -5.85
CA LEU A 16 -7.04 -7.81 -7.20
C LEU A 16 -8.06 -8.34 -8.20
N ASP A 17 -8.75 -9.43 -7.86
CA ASP A 17 -9.75 -10.05 -8.73
C ASP A 17 -10.90 -9.10 -9.03
N ARG A 18 -11.31 -8.30 -8.05
CA ARG A 18 -12.32 -7.27 -8.26
C ARG A 18 -11.81 -6.17 -9.19
N ALA A 19 -10.59 -5.68 -8.96
CA ALA A 19 -10.01 -4.62 -9.77
C ALA A 19 -9.85 -5.02 -11.23
N ARG A 20 -9.30 -6.22 -11.51
CA ARG A 20 -9.12 -6.68 -12.89
C ARG A 20 -10.43 -6.86 -13.64
N SER A 21 -11.51 -7.25 -12.96
CA SER A 21 -12.83 -7.42 -13.59
C SER A 21 -13.44 -6.11 -14.10
N ARG A 22 -12.90 -4.96 -13.63
CA ARG A 22 -13.36 -3.62 -13.98
C ARG A 22 -12.49 -2.94 -15.04
N ILE A 23 -11.45 -3.60 -15.54
CA ILE A 23 -10.54 -3.07 -16.56
C ILE A 23 -10.89 -3.70 -17.91
N PRO A 24 -11.41 -2.93 -18.89
CA PRO A 24 -11.65 -3.45 -20.22
C PRO A 24 -10.33 -3.83 -20.90
N ARG A 25 -10.26 -5.05 -21.47
CA ARG A 25 -9.03 -5.53 -22.14
C ARG A 25 -8.58 -4.61 -23.28
N ALA A 26 -9.53 -3.99 -23.99
CA ALA A 26 -9.25 -3.05 -25.07
C ALA A 26 -8.52 -1.77 -24.60
N GLU A 27 -8.65 -1.42 -23.32
CA GLU A 27 -8.03 -0.21 -22.76
C GLU A 27 -6.66 -0.47 -22.16
N LEU A 28 -6.27 -1.73 -21.92
CA LEU A 28 -5.06 -2.09 -21.20
C LEU A 28 -3.79 -1.41 -21.77
N ARG A 29 -3.68 -1.31 -23.09
CA ARG A 29 -2.54 -0.66 -23.76
C ARG A 29 -2.36 0.81 -23.36
N ASN A 30 -3.45 1.49 -23.00
CA ASN A 30 -3.42 2.90 -22.59
C ASN A 30 -3.19 3.05 -21.08
N LEU A 31 -3.32 1.96 -20.30
CA LEU A 31 -3.19 1.97 -18.85
C LEU A 31 -1.77 1.54 -18.40
N VAL A 32 -1.15 0.64 -19.16
CA VAL A 32 0.23 0.19 -18.92
C VAL A 32 1.20 1.26 -19.39
N MET A 33 2.08 1.71 -18.49
CA MET A 33 3.00 2.82 -18.74
C MET A 33 4.44 2.32 -18.78
N GLY A 34 5.28 2.89 -19.65
CA GLY A 34 6.69 2.50 -19.73
C GLY A 34 6.94 1.13 -20.39
N ASP A 35 6.01 0.64 -21.22
CA ASP A 35 6.29 -0.49 -22.11
C ASP A 35 7.38 -0.06 -23.12
N PRO A 36 8.55 -0.73 -23.17
CA PRO A 36 9.66 -0.35 -24.05
C PRO A 36 9.36 -0.55 -25.55
N GLY A 37 8.10 -0.86 -25.91
CA GLY A 37 7.63 -1.05 -27.27
C GLY A 37 7.68 -2.50 -27.73
N THR A 38 8.09 -3.42 -26.86
CA THR A 38 8.06 -4.88 -27.11
C THR A 38 6.69 -5.49 -26.82
N GLY A 39 5.84 -4.83 -26.03
CA GLY A 39 4.50 -5.33 -25.69
C GLY A 39 4.47 -6.27 -24.47
N ASP A 40 5.62 -6.48 -23.82
CA ASP A 40 5.78 -7.52 -22.80
C ASP A 40 4.98 -7.20 -21.53
N TYR A 41 4.91 -5.94 -21.11
CA TYR A 41 4.10 -5.54 -19.95
C TYR A 41 2.61 -5.59 -20.25
N VAL A 42 2.18 -5.12 -21.43
CA VAL A 42 0.77 -5.24 -21.84
C VAL A 42 0.34 -6.71 -21.89
N ALA A 43 1.19 -7.61 -22.40
CA ALA A 43 0.92 -9.03 -22.41
C ALA A 43 0.87 -9.63 -20.98
N ALA A 44 1.81 -9.25 -20.11
CA ALA A 44 1.86 -9.72 -18.73
C ALA A 44 0.62 -9.28 -17.93
N TYR A 45 0.24 -8.00 -17.99
CA TYR A 45 -1.00 -7.54 -17.37
C TYR A 45 -2.23 -8.15 -18.03
N GLY A 46 -2.21 -8.44 -19.33
CA GLY A 46 -3.28 -9.15 -20.03
C GLY A 46 -3.51 -10.54 -19.44
N ARG A 47 -2.46 -11.28 -19.09
CA ARG A 47 -2.57 -12.56 -18.39
C ARG A 47 -3.17 -12.41 -17.00
N VAL A 48 -2.81 -11.35 -16.28
CA VAL A 48 -3.41 -11.05 -14.96
C VAL A 48 -4.90 -10.71 -15.10
N LEU A 49 -5.30 -9.97 -16.15
CA LEU A 49 -6.72 -9.73 -16.42
C LEU A 49 -7.50 -11.03 -16.62
N ASP A 50 -6.91 -12.01 -17.31
CA ASP A 50 -7.56 -13.29 -17.61
C ASP A 50 -7.58 -14.24 -16.41
N GLY A 51 -6.42 -14.46 -15.78
CA GLY A 51 -6.20 -15.51 -14.78
C GLY A 51 -6.06 -15.05 -13.33
N GLY A 52 -6.08 -13.74 -13.07
CA GLY A 52 -5.96 -13.17 -11.72
C GLY A 52 -4.69 -13.62 -11.00
N VAL A 53 -4.83 -13.96 -9.71
CA VAL A 53 -3.71 -14.46 -8.89
C VAL A 53 -3.10 -15.75 -9.45
N GLY A 54 -3.91 -16.62 -10.08
CA GLY A 54 -3.40 -17.85 -10.70
C GLY A 54 -2.35 -17.56 -11.78
N ALA A 55 -2.56 -16.52 -12.59
CA ALA A 55 -1.61 -16.11 -13.62
C ALA A 55 -0.32 -15.50 -13.04
N LEU A 56 -0.39 -14.85 -11.87
CA LEU A 56 0.79 -14.29 -11.20
C LEU A 56 1.73 -15.37 -10.66
N LEU A 57 1.15 -16.49 -10.21
CA LEU A 57 1.87 -17.60 -9.59
C LEU A 57 2.29 -18.67 -10.60
N GLU A 58 1.85 -18.58 -11.85
CA GLU A 58 2.22 -19.51 -12.91
C GLU A 58 3.71 -19.38 -13.26
N GLU A 59 4.44 -20.50 -13.14
CA GLU A 59 5.85 -20.58 -13.53
C GLU A 59 6.00 -20.30 -15.03
N GLN A 60 6.95 -19.42 -15.37
CA GLN A 60 7.31 -19.13 -16.75
C GLN A 60 8.31 -20.16 -17.30
N ARG A 61 8.71 -20.02 -18.56
CA ARG A 61 9.63 -20.97 -19.25
C ARG A 61 10.98 -21.17 -18.56
N ASP A 62 11.38 -20.26 -17.68
CA ASP A 62 12.59 -20.28 -16.87
C ASP A 62 12.36 -20.76 -15.43
N GLY A 63 11.14 -21.21 -15.09
CA GLY A 63 10.76 -21.65 -13.75
C GLY A 63 10.54 -20.49 -12.77
N VAL A 64 10.53 -19.24 -13.24
CA VAL A 64 10.29 -18.06 -12.40
C VAL A 64 8.81 -17.67 -12.51
N PRO A 65 8.07 -17.55 -11.39
CA PRO A 65 6.70 -17.04 -11.41
C PRO A 65 6.58 -15.65 -12.06
N LEU A 66 5.47 -15.40 -12.76
CA LEU A 66 5.23 -14.12 -13.46
C LEU A 66 5.37 -12.92 -12.53
N ILE A 67 4.96 -13.03 -11.26
CA ILE A 67 5.04 -11.97 -10.26
C ILE A 67 6.46 -11.40 -10.07
N HIS A 68 7.51 -12.17 -10.38
CA HIS A 68 8.91 -11.71 -10.30
C HIS A 68 9.46 -11.14 -11.62
N SER A 69 8.73 -11.30 -12.73
CA SER A 69 9.13 -10.80 -14.06
C SER A 69 8.70 -9.35 -14.32
N PHE A 70 7.82 -8.81 -13.47
CA PHE A 70 7.39 -7.44 -13.57
C PHE A 70 8.45 -6.50 -12.94
N ASP A 71 8.92 -5.50 -13.68
CA ASP A 71 9.48 -4.30 -13.04
C ASP A 71 8.30 -3.47 -12.50
N ILE A 72 7.70 -3.99 -11.42
CA ILE A 72 6.48 -3.43 -10.84
C ILE A 72 6.75 -2.03 -10.34
N THR A 73 7.97 -1.72 -9.91
CA THR A 73 8.26 -0.43 -9.29
C THR A 73 7.95 0.73 -10.23
N GLU A 74 8.40 0.70 -11.49
CA GLU A 74 8.13 1.80 -12.42
C GLU A 74 6.66 1.85 -12.84
N ASN A 75 6.06 0.71 -13.22
CA ASN A 75 4.67 0.65 -13.66
C ASN A 75 3.67 1.01 -12.54
N LEU A 76 3.93 0.58 -11.30
CA LEU A 76 3.11 0.90 -10.12
C LEU A 76 3.18 2.39 -9.79
N LEU A 77 4.39 2.96 -9.78
CA LEU A 77 4.57 4.39 -9.51
C LEU A 77 3.88 5.25 -10.58
N LEU A 78 3.94 4.83 -11.84
CA LEU A 78 3.24 5.50 -12.94
C LEU A 78 1.73 5.28 -12.85
N ALA A 79 1.25 4.08 -12.52
CA ALA A 79 -0.17 3.79 -12.33
C ALA A 79 -0.79 4.68 -11.24
N HIS A 80 -0.13 4.80 -10.08
CA HIS A 80 -0.57 5.72 -9.03
C HIS A 80 -0.55 7.19 -9.48
N SER A 81 0.44 7.58 -10.28
CA SER A 81 0.56 8.96 -10.78
C SER A 81 -0.56 9.33 -11.75
N CYS A 82 -1.01 8.36 -12.56
CA CYS A 82 -2.04 8.54 -13.58
C CYS A 82 -3.44 8.12 -13.08
N ALA A 83 -3.58 7.63 -11.84
CA ALA A 83 -4.85 7.15 -11.28
C ALA A 83 -5.97 8.22 -11.30
N GLY A 84 -5.61 9.50 -11.35
CA GLY A 84 -6.55 10.61 -11.47
C GLY A 84 -7.15 10.82 -12.86
N GLU A 85 -6.59 10.21 -13.92
CA GLU A 85 -6.97 10.50 -15.31
C GLU A 85 -8.33 9.90 -15.69
N SER A 86 -8.71 8.76 -15.13
CA SER A 86 -10.02 8.13 -15.33
C SER A 86 -10.31 7.06 -14.28
N VAL A 87 -11.57 6.58 -14.25
CA VAL A 87 -11.97 5.44 -13.40
C VAL A 87 -11.18 4.16 -13.73
N HIS A 88 -10.88 3.90 -15.01
CA HIS A 88 -10.10 2.71 -15.40
C HIS A 88 -8.63 2.81 -15.02
N HIS A 89 -8.02 3.99 -15.08
CA HIS A 89 -6.67 4.23 -14.55
C HIS A 89 -6.61 3.97 -13.05
N ARG A 90 -7.66 4.34 -12.32
CA ARG A 90 -7.75 4.08 -10.89
C ARG A 90 -7.91 2.59 -10.58
N TRP A 91 -8.74 1.86 -11.34
CA TRP A 91 -8.84 0.40 -11.21
C TRP A 91 -7.51 -0.30 -11.54
N PHE A 92 -6.80 0.16 -12.56
CA PHE A 92 -5.48 -0.34 -12.90
C PHE A 92 -4.46 -0.09 -11.78
N SER A 93 -4.48 1.11 -11.18
CA SER A 93 -3.66 1.46 -10.02
C SER A 93 -3.93 0.55 -8.81
N VAL A 94 -5.21 0.27 -8.49
CA VAL A 94 -5.60 -0.70 -7.46
C VAL A 94 -5.05 -2.09 -7.77
N MET A 95 -5.22 -2.58 -9.00
CA MET A 95 -4.70 -3.89 -9.42
C MET A 95 -3.17 -3.96 -9.28
N ALA A 96 -2.44 -2.96 -9.78
CA ALA A 96 -1.00 -2.90 -9.70
C ALA A 96 -0.50 -2.91 -8.25
N ALA A 97 -1.16 -2.16 -7.36
CA ALA A 97 -0.81 -2.14 -5.93
C ALA A 97 -1.02 -3.51 -5.27
N CYS A 98 -2.09 -4.23 -5.62
CA CYS A 98 -2.31 -5.58 -5.12
C CYS A 98 -1.26 -6.58 -5.63
N ILE A 99 -0.84 -6.49 -6.89
CA ILE A 99 0.25 -7.34 -7.42
C ILE A 99 1.51 -7.12 -6.60
N GLU A 100 1.87 -5.87 -6.32
CA GLU A 100 3.06 -5.56 -5.52
C GLU A 100 2.94 -6.05 -4.08
N LEU A 101 1.79 -5.86 -3.44
CA LEU A 101 1.57 -6.35 -2.06
C LEU A 101 1.62 -7.89 -1.98
N LEU A 102 1.19 -8.59 -3.03
CA LEU A 102 1.34 -10.04 -3.14
C LEU A 102 2.80 -10.46 -3.40
N GLY A 103 3.57 -9.65 -4.14
CA GLY A 103 4.97 -9.88 -4.49
C GLY A 103 5.99 -9.41 -3.46
N ALA A 104 5.60 -8.52 -2.53
CA ALA A 104 6.47 -7.89 -1.53
C ALA A 104 7.15 -8.86 -0.55
N ALA A 105 6.79 -10.15 -0.57
CA ALA A 105 7.54 -11.19 0.11
C ALA A 105 8.93 -11.45 -0.50
N ASP A 106 9.12 -11.13 -1.79
CA ASP A 106 10.26 -11.58 -2.60
C ASP A 106 10.97 -10.46 -3.38
N VAL A 107 10.42 -9.22 -3.41
CA VAL A 107 10.95 -8.12 -4.24
C VAL A 107 11.57 -7.02 -3.38
N THR A 108 12.87 -6.76 -3.60
CA THR A 108 13.69 -5.80 -2.85
C THR A 108 13.37 -4.32 -3.13
N TYR A 109 12.42 -4.00 -4.03
CA TYR A 109 12.50 -2.76 -4.81
C TYR A 109 11.32 -1.75 -4.72
N ALA A 110 10.08 -2.14 -4.36
CA ALA A 110 9.07 -1.14 -3.94
C ALA A 110 8.68 -1.31 -2.47
N PRO A 111 8.68 -0.21 -1.69
CA PRO A 111 8.34 -0.29 -0.28
C PRO A 111 6.83 -0.55 -0.16
N PHE A 112 6.47 -1.68 0.45
CA PHE A 112 5.10 -2.07 0.87
C PHE A 112 4.21 -0.89 1.27
N SER A 113 4.79 0.08 2.00
CA SER A 113 4.10 1.27 2.45
C SER A 113 3.54 2.16 1.35
N GLN A 114 4.23 2.30 0.21
CA GLN A 114 3.74 3.08 -0.93
C GLN A 114 2.55 2.38 -1.58
N SER A 115 2.66 1.08 -1.83
CA SER A 115 1.61 0.27 -2.46
C SER A 115 0.33 0.27 -1.62
N LEU A 116 0.44 0.08 -0.30
CA LEU A 116 -0.73 0.10 0.58
C LEU A 116 -1.37 1.49 0.70
N ALA A 117 -0.57 2.56 0.82
CA ALA A 117 -1.10 3.92 0.88
C ALA A 117 -1.81 4.31 -0.44
N GLY A 118 -1.18 3.99 -1.58
CA GLY A 118 -1.77 4.21 -2.91
C GLY A 118 -3.05 3.41 -3.12
N LEU A 119 -3.04 2.13 -2.73
CA LEU A 119 -4.23 1.26 -2.75
C LEU A 119 -5.40 1.87 -1.96
N LEU A 120 -5.15 2.37 -0.74
CA LEU A 120 -6.17 3.00 0.08
C LEU A 120 -6.70 4.29 -0.55
N VAL A 121 -5.81 5.17 -1.01
CA VAL A 121 -6.18 6.42 -1.71
C VAL A 121 -7.08 6.13 -2.90
N ASP A 122 -6.70 5.18 -3.75
CA ASP A 122 -7.45 4.87 -4.95
C ASP A 122 -8.76 4.12 -4.66
N THR A 123 -8.79 3.28 -3.63
CA THR A 123 -10.02 2.62 -3.19
C THR A 123 -11.05 3.62 -2.65
N PHE A 124 -10.63 4.57 -1.82
CA PHE A 124 -11.52 5.64 -1.35
C PHE A 124 -12.00 6.53 -2.49
N ALA A 125 -11.12 6.88 -3.43
CA ALA A 125 -11.51 7.71 -4.56
C ALA A 125 -12.47 6.98 -5.53
N LEU A 126 -12.33 5.67 -5.73
CA LEU A 126 -13.33 4.86 -6.45
C LEU A 126 -14.68 4.89 -5.74
N ASN A 127 -14.68 4.73 -4.40
CA ASN A 127 -15.90 4.78 -3.60
C ASN A 127 -16.57 6.17 -3.67
N ASP A 128 -15.79 7.25 -3.57
CA ASP A 128 -16.30 8.62 -3.63
C ASP A 128 -16.85 8.98 -5.02
N ALA A 129 -16.26 8.41 -6.07
CA ALA A 129 -16.79 8.47 -7.44
C ALA A 129 -18.01 7.56 -7.65
N ARG A 130 -18.43 6.78 -6.64
CA ARG A 130 -19.49 5.76 -6.73
C ARG A 130 -19.26 4.76 -7.87
N ALA A 131 -18.00 4.42 -8.13
CA ALA A 131 -17.66 3.42 -9.11
C ALA A 131 -18.27 2.07 -8.73
N GLU A 132 -18.88 1.39 -9.69
CA GLU A 132 -19.58 0.14 -9.44
C GLU A 132 -18.61 -0.92 -8.86
N GLY A 133 -18.96 -1.44 -7.69
CA GLY A 133 -18.14 -2.46 -7.01
C GLY A 133 -16.81 -1.96 -6.45
N ALA A 134 -16.63 -0.65 -6.16
CA ALA A 134 -15.46 -0.14 -5.45
C ALA A 134 -15.07 -1.06 -4.26
N PRO A 135 -13.79 -1.43 -4.08
CA PRO A 135 -13.40 -2.55 -3.21
C PRO A 135 -13.29 -2.17 -1.72
N LEU A 136 -13.97 -1.11 -1.29
CA LEU A 136 -13.81 -0.57 0.07
C LEU A 136 -14.24 -1.55 1.16
N ASP A 137 -15.26 -2.38 0.88
CA ASP A 137 -15.72 -3.47 1.75
C ASP A 137 -14.67 -4.56 2.02
N LEU A 138 -13.69 -4.72 1.12
CA LEU A 138 -12.63 -5.71 1.26
C LEU A 138 -11.43 -5.18 2.04
N MET A 139 -11.25 -3.86 2.09
CA MET A 139 -10.06 -3.24 2.69
C MET A 139 -9.86 -3.55 4.18
N PRO A 140 -10.89 -3.63 5.04
CA PRO A 140 -10.70 -4.02 6.44
C PRO A 140 -10.08 -5.40 6.62
N LEU A 141 -10.37 -6.35 5.71
CA LEU A 141 -9.79 -7.70 5.74
C LEU A 141 -8.40 -7.70 5.12
N ALA A 142 -8.21 -7.00 4.00
CA ALA A 142 -6.91 -6.87 3.35
C ALA A 142 -5.87 -6.23 4.28
N CYS A 143 -6.23 -5.14 4.97
CA CYS A 143 -5.32 -4.52 5.94
C CYS A 143 -5.01 -5.44 7.13
N ARG A 144 -5.98 -6.22 7.64
CA ARG A 144 -5.72 -7.23 8.69
C ARG A 144 -4.75 -8.31 8.23
N GLU A 145 -4.94 -8.85 7.04
CA GLU A 145 -4.02 -9.84 6.46
C GLU A 145 -2.62 -9.27 6.30
N LEU A 146 -2.52 -8.07 5.75
CA LEU A 146 -1.26 -7.35 5.55
C LEU A 146 -0.54 -7.09 6.87
N LYS A 147 -1.27 -6.72 7.93
CA LYS A 147 -0.73 -6.60 9.29
C LYS A 147 -0.15 -7.92 9.80
N THR A 148 -0.90 -9.01 9.69
CA THR A 148 -0.44 -10.34 10.12
C THR A 148 0.77 -10.83 9.32
N SER A 149 0.86 -10.44 8.05
CA SER A 149 2.00 -10.76 7.19
C SER A 149 3.14 -9.75 7.25
N ALA A 150 3.07 -8.72 8.09
CA ALA A 150 4.10 -7.68 8.12
C ALA A 150 5.46 -8.26 8.56
N SER A 151 6.51 -7.89 7.83
CA SER A 151 7.91 -8.21 8.14
C SER A 151 8.58 -7.16 9.02
N ALA A 152 8.05 -5.93 9.02
CA ALA A 152 8.55 -4.82 9.82
C ALA A 152 7.42 -4.13 10.60
N PRO A 153 7.71 -3.53 11.78
CA PRO A 153 6.74 -2.75 12.54
C PRO A 153 6.08 -1.64 11.71
N SER A 154 6.81 -0.99 10.81
CA SER A 154 6.30 0.08 9.93
C SER A 154 5.23 -0.40 8.95
N GLU A 155 5.34 -1.63 8.45
CA GLU A 155 4.33 -2.26 7.60
C GLU A 155 3.05 -2.54 8.39
N ALA A 156 3.21 -3.12 9.58
CA ALA A 156 2.10 -3.38 10.50
C ALA A 156 1.39 -2.09 10.91
N MET A 157 2.14 -1.02 11.21
CA MET A 157 1.59 0.29 11.56
C MET A 157 0.75 0.87 10.42
N LEU A 158 1.23 0.84 9.17
CA LEU A 158 0.44 1.36 8.06
C LEU A 158 -0.82 0.51 7.81
N ALA A 159 -0.72 -0.80 7.96
CA ALA A 159 -1.87 -1.70 7.90
C ALA A 159 -2.91 -1.36 8.98
N LEU A 160 -2.48 -1.07 10.21
CA LEU A 160 -3.35 -0.59 11.30
C LEU A 160 -4.01 0.75 10.99
N VAL A 161 -3.29 1.70 10.40
CA VAL A 161 -3.89 2.98 9.95
C VAL A 161 -4.92 2.74 8.86
N GLY A 162 -4.63 1.86 7.90
CA GLY A 162 -5.60 1.46 6.86
C GLY A 162 -6.85 0.80 7.45
N GLU A 163 -6.67 -0.08 8.42
CA GLU A 163 -7.73 -0.71 9.21
C GLU A 163 -8.61 0.31 9.93
N LEU A 164 -8.01 1.32 10.57
CA LEU A 164 -8.72 2.40 11.25
C LEU A 164 -9.51 3.27 10.29
N CYS A 165 -8.98 3.54 9.09
CA CYS A 165 -9.67 4.33 8.08
C CYS A 165 -10.84 3.58 7.40
N THR A 166 -10.82 2.25 7.37
CA THR A 166 -11.72 1.45 6.52
C THR A 166 -12.75 0.64 7.28
N ALA A 167 -12.45 0.21 8.52
CA ALA A 167 -13.32 -0.68 9.28
C ALA A 167 -14.35 0.10 10.11
N LEU A 168 -15.59 -0.40 10.15
CA LEU A 168 -16.53 -0.04 11.21
C LEU A 168 -16.10 -0.76 12.49
N ARG A 169 -15.80 -0.01 13.54
CA ARG A 169 -15.34 -0.51 14.85
C ARG A 169 -16.14 0.11 15.98
N THR A 170 -16.21 -0.60 17.08
CA THR A 170 -16.61 -0.02 18.36
C THR A 170 -15.52 0.95 18.87
N GLU A 171 -15.87 1.81 19.82
CA GLU A 171 -14.91 2.70 20.46
C GLU A 171 -13.77 1.92 21.14
N ALA A 172 -14.10 0.82 21.83
CA ALA A 172 -13.13 -0.04 22.50
C ALA A 172 -12.13 -0.69 21.53
N GLU A 173 -12.62 -1.20 20.39
CA GLU A 173 -11.74 -1.75 19.35
C GLU A 173 -10.87 -0.67 18.71
N THR A 174 -11.43 0.52 18.47
CA THR A 174 -10.69 1.66 17.92
C THR A 174 -9.56 2.06 18.87
N GLU A 175 -9.85 2.20 20.17
CA GLU A 175 -8.85 2.53 21.19
C GLU A 175 -7.76 1.47 21.32
N ALA A 176 -8.13 0.19 21.34
CA ALA A 176 -7.17 -0.92 21.37
C ALA A 176 -6.23 -0.88 20.16
N THR A 177 -6.76 -0.56 18.98
CA THR A 177 -5.97 -0.44 17.74
C THR A 177 -5.01 0.75 17.79
N CYS A 178 -5.45 1.90 18.34
CA CYS A 178 -4.57 3.04 18.56
C CYS A 178 -3.46 2.75 19.57
N ARG A 179 -3.76 1.99 20.64
CA ARG A 179 -2.73 1.51 21.59
C ARG A 179 -1.70 0.59 20.91
N GLU A 180 -2.16 -0.34 20.07
CA GLU A 180 -1.29 -1.23 19.29
C GLU A 180 -0.36 -0.41 18.37
N LEU A 181 -0.91 0.59 17.67
CA LEU A 181 -0.14 1.51 16.83
C LEU A 181 0.93 2.27 17.63
N SER A 182 0.57 2.79 18.81
CA SER A 182 1.53 3.47 19.69
C SER A 182 2.62 2.52 20.20
N ALA A 183 2.28 1.29 20.55
CA ALA A 183 3.27 0.31 21.01
C ALA A 183 4.28 -0.02 19.89
N LEU A 184 3.81 -0.27 18.66
CA LEU A 184 4.69 -0.52 17.51
C LEU A 184 5.59 0.68 17.20
N HIS A 185 5.06 1.89 17.36
CA HIS A 185 5.85 3.10 17.21
C HIS A 185 7.02 3.16 18.18
N ASP A 186 6.75 2.89 19.46
CA ASP A 186 7.76 2.91 20.51
C ASP A 186 8.88 1.90 20.21
N THR A 187 8.56 0.74 19.62
CA THR A 187 9.58 -0.24 19.19
C THR A 187 10.54 0.30 18.13
N SER A 188 10.14 1.31 17.36
CA SER A 188 10.96 1.91 16.29
C SER A 188 11.77 3.12 16.77
N GLN A 189 11.59 3.55 18.03
CA GLN A 189 12.27 4.73 18.61
C GLN A 189 13.66 4.43 19.15
N ALA A 190 13.85 3.25 19.74
CA ALA A 190 15.08 2.91 20.43
C ALA A 190 16.18 2.52 19.45
N TRP A 191 17.37 3.12 19.56
CA TRP A 191 18.52 2.78 18.73
C TRP A 191 19.03 1.35 18.98
N TYR A 192 18.88 0.85 20.21
CA TYR A 192 19.26 -0.50 20.62
C TYR A 192 18.03 -1.26 21.13
N ALA A 193 17.97 -2.56 20.85
CA ALA A 193 17.01 -3.48 21.45
C ALA A 193 17.33 -3.70 22.95
N PRO A 194 16.40 -4.22 23.76
CA PRO A 194 16.65 -4.53 25.17
C PRO A 194 17.83 -5.50 25.41
N SER A 195 18.18 -6.31 24.41
CA SER A 195 19.35 -7.19 24.41
C SER A 195 20.70 -6.45 24.30
N GLY A 196 20.70 -5.16 23.94
CA GLY A 196 21.89 -4.36 23.66
C GLY A 196 22.34 -4.37 22.19
N GLU A 197 21.69 -5.15 21.32
CA GLU A 197 21.97 -5.18 19.88
C GLU A 197 21.34 -3.99 19.15
N PRO A 198 21.90 -3.53 18.02
CA PRO A 198 21.27 -2.50 17.19
C PRO A 198 19.84 -2.89 16.82
N ASN A 199 18.90 -1.98 17.04
CA ASN A 199 17.51 -2.22 16.68
C ASN A 199 17.37 -2.18 15.15
N LEU A 200 17.09 -3.34 14.55
CA LEU A 200 16.90 -3.49 13.11
C LEU A 200 15.72 -2.67 12.56
N PHE A 201 14.81 -2.23 13.42
CA PHE A 201 13.63 -1.44 13.07
C PHE A 201 13.73 0.02 13.50
N TYR A 202 14.89 0.44 14.00
CA TYR A 202 15.09 1.83 14.39
C TYR A 202 14.83 2.76 13.19
N SER A 203 13.94 3.73 13.38
CA SER A 203 13.75 4.81 12.42
C SER A 203 14.66 5.98 12.77
N PRO A 204 15.52 6.45 11.84
CA PRO A 204 16.32 7.65 12.05
C PRO A 204 15.47 8.94 12.11
N ARG A 205 14.17 8.84 11.78
CA ARG A 205 13.20 9.93 11.92
C ARG A 205 11.98 9.44 12.71
N PRO A 206 12.16 9.24 14.02
CA PRO A 206 11.13 8.73 14.90
C PRO A 206 9.83 9.54 14.87
N GLU A 207 9.92 10.84 14.66
CA GLU A 207 8.80 11.78 14.54
C GLU A 207 7.95 11.56 13.29
N PHE A 208 8.45 10.81 12.30
CA PHE A 208 7.76 10.48 11.06
C PHE A 208 7.59 8.97 10.91
N VAL A 209 7.31 8.25 12.00
CA VAL A 209 7.08 6.80 11.94
C VAL A 209 5.63 6.49 11.50
N TRP A 210 4.71 7.43 11.69
CA TRP A 210 3.28 7.25 11.37
C TRP A 210 2.88 7.85 10.01
N GLY A 211 3.39 9.06 9.71
CA GLY A 211 2.94 9.87 8.58
C GLY A 211 3.45 9.44 7.19
N PRO A 212 4.65 8.86 7.08
CA PRO A 212 5.18 8.23 5.87
C PRO A 212 5.70 6.80 6.19
N VAL A 213 5.55 5.76 5.38
CA VAL A 213 6.37 5.56 4.18
C VAL A 213 7.85 6.01 4.29
N VAL A 214 8.51 5.99 5.45
CA VAL A 214 9.97 6.21 5.52
C VAL A 214 10.71 4.98 6.01
N GLY A 215 11.39 4.39 5.05
CA GLY A 215 12.52 3.48 5.22
C GLY A 215 13.14 3.09 3.88
N ASN A 216 13.10 3.99 2.88
CA ASN A 216 13.81 4.01 1.58
C ASN A 216 12.98 4.80 0.56
N LEU A 217 13.08 6.12 0.61
CA LEU A 217 12.39 7.02 -0.31
C LEU A 217 13.01 6.95 -1.71
N ARG A 218 12.48 6.07 -2.57
CA ARG A 218 12.42 6.42 -4.00
C ARG A 218 11.39 7.54 -4.15
N GLU A 219 11.88 8.69 -4.60
CA GLU A 219 11.22 10.01 -4.64
C GLU A 219 9.87 10.07 -5.37
N TYR A 220 9.46 9.02 -6.06
CA TYR A 220 8.48 9.10 -7.14
C TYR A 220 7.04 9.38 -6.68
N TRP A 221 6.46 8.59 -5.78
CA TRP A 221 5.07 8.79 -5.37
C TRP A 221 4.87 10.09 -4.54
N PHE A 222 5.82 10.40 -3.66
CA PHE A 222 5.81 11.64 -2.88
C PHE A 222 6.01 12.90 -3.73
N SER A 223 6.88 12.86 -4.75
CA SER A 223 7.15 14.02 -5.60
C SER A 223 5.98 14.37 -6.53
N ARG A 224 5.06 13.42 -6.78
CA ARG A 224 3.88 13.58 -7.64
C ARG A 224 2.56 13.79 -6.87
N GLY A 225 2.62 14.11 -5.58
CA GLY A 225 1.43 14.53 -4.82
C GLY A 225 0.68 13.40 -4.11
N GLY A 226 1.28 12.22 -3.94
CA GLY A 226 0.68 11.11 -3.20
C GLY A 226 0.44 11.41 -1.72
N LEU A 227 1.40 12.05 -1.03
CA LEU A 227 1.25 12.37 0.41
C LEU A 227 0.07 13.29 0.71
N PRO A 228 -0.16 14.40 -0.01
CA PRO A 228 -1.37 15.20 0.16
C PRO A 228 -2.67 14.40 0.07
N LEU A 229 -2.76 13.47 -0.89
CA LEU A 229 -3.94 12.61 -1.05
C LEU A 229 -4.10 11.63 0.13
N TRP A 230 -3.00 11.06 0.60
CA TRP A 230 -3.02 10.21 1.79
C TRP A 230 -3.45 10.95 3.06
N LEU A 231 -2.92 12.16 3.29
CA LEU A 231 -3.34 12.98 4.43
C LEU A 231 -4.81 13.38 4.33
N ASP A 232 -5.36 13.57 3.12
CA ASP A 232 -6.79 13.80 2.93
C ASP A 232 -7.62 12.56 3.30
N VAL A 233 -7.17 11.35 2.96
CA VAL A 233 -7.80 10.10 3.43
C VAL A 233 -7.81 10.03 4.95
N VAL A 234 -6.66 10.20 5.60
CA VAL A 234 -6.56 10.20 7.08
C VAL A 234 -7.48 11.26 7.67
N ARG A 235 -7.47 12.48 7.14
CA ARG A 235 -8.29 13.59 7.64
C ARG A 235 -9.79 13.28 7.60
N ARG A 236 -10.26 12.63 6.54
CA ARG A 236 -11.69 12.35 6.29
C ARG A 236 -12.19 11.03 6.87
N ARG A 237 -11.32 10.03 7.00
CA ARG A 237 -11.71 8.64 7.26
C ARG A 237 -11.24 8.10 8.60
N PHE A 238 -10.16 8.65 9.16
CA PHE A 238 -9.67 8.19 10.45
C PHE A 238 -10.65 8.59 11.57
N PRO A 239 -10.95 7.69 12.53
CA PRO A 239 -11.90 7.98 13.61
C PRO A 239 -11.51 9.19 14.45
N THR A 240 -12.48 10.04 14.79
CA THR A 240 -12.31 11.18 15.71
C THR A 240 -12.73 10.85 17.13
N GLN A 241 -13.19 9.62 17.38
CA GLN A 241 -13.54 9.09 18.69
C GLN A 241 -13.09 7.63 18.77
N PRO A 242 -12.67 7.16 19.97
CA PRO A 242 -12.54 7.90 21.23
C PRO A 242 -11.36 8.89 21.23
N GLU A 243 -11.11 9.59 22.34
CA GLU A 243 -10.09 10.67 22.45
C GLU A 243 -8.70 10.24 21.94
N LEU A 244 -8.26 9.04 22.31
CA LEU A 244 -6.99 8.48 21.84
C LEU A 244 -6.92 8.37 20.30
N ALA A 245 -8.03 8.07 19.64
CA ALA A 245 -8.08 8.02 18.18
C ALA A 245 -7.92 9.42 17.58
N ASN A 246 -8.57 10.42 18.17
CA ASN A 246 -8.41 11.81 17.76
C ASN A 246 -6.97 12.30 17.94
N GLU A 247 -6.35 12.04 19.09
CA GLU A 247 -4.93 12.37 19.34
C GLU A 247 -4.01 11.69 18.33
N THR A 248 -4.25 10.41 18.05
CA THR A 248 -3.50 9.62 17.07
C THR A 248 -3.62 10.24 15.67
N ARG A 249 -4.84 10.60 15.26
CA ARG A 249 -5.14 11.27 13.99
C ARG A 249 -4.44 12.61 13.87
N GLU A 250 -4.53 13.44 14.89
CA GLU A 250 -3.93 14.78 14.88
C GLU A 250 -2.40 14.71 14.81
N ARG A 251 -1.78 13.74 15.47
CA ARG A 251 -0.34 13.49 15.34
C ARG A 251 0.03 13.00 13.93
N LEU A 252 -0.69 12.01 13.38
CA LEU A 252 -0.53 11.54 11.99
C LEU A 252 -0.55 12.70 10.98
N LEU A 253 -1.54 13.59 11.10
CA LEU A 253 -1.69 14.74 10.22
C LEU A 253 -0.56 15.76 10.39
N ARG A 254 -0.20 16.09 11.64
CA ARG A 254 0.88 17.00 11.96
C ARG A 254 2.23 16.52 11.40
N ASP A 255 2.54 15.25 11.60
CA ASP A 255 3.78 14.63 11.15
C ASP A 255 3.83 14.60 9.61
N GLY A 256 2.71 14.25 8.96
CA GLY A 256 2.55 14.30 7.52
C GLY A 256 2.73 15.72 6.93
N GLU A 257 2.14 16.72 7.56
CA GLU A 257 2.24 18.12 7.13
C GLU A 257 3.66 18.69 7.32
N ALA A 258 4.37 18.26 8.37
CA ALA A 258 5.77 18.62 8.57
C ALA A 258 6.67 18.07 7.44
N LEU A 259 6.44 16.82 6.99
CA LEU A 259 7.15 16.25 5.84
C LEU A 259 6.93 17.02 4.55
N LEU A 260 5.71 17.52 4.32
CA LEU A 260 5.40 18.36 3.16
C LEU A 260 6.19 19.68 3.15
N LYS A 261 6.64 20.14 4.31
CA LYS A 261 7.43 21.37 4.47
C LYS A 261 8.94 21.12 4.37
N LEU A 262 9.41 19.89 4.54
CA LEU A 262 10.84 19.57 4.42
C LEU A 262 11.35 19.86 2.99
N PRO A 263 12.54 20.47 2.83
CA PRO A 263 13.21 20.59 1.54
C PRO A 263 13.37 19.23 0.87
N ARG A 264 13.20 19.12 -0.46
CA ARG A 264 13.28 17.84 -1.20
C ARG A 264 14.54 17.02 -0.87
N ARG A 265 15.70 17.68 -0.70
CA ARG A 265 16.97 17.03 -0.32
C ARG A 265 16.98 16.46 1.10
N GLN A 266 16.22 17.08 2.00
CA GLN A 266 16.04 16.62 3.38
C GLN A 266 14.85 15.69 3.52
N ARG A 267 14.10 15.39 2.46
CA ARG A 267 13.15 14.27 2.49
C ARG A 267 13.89 12.94 2.36
N ARG A 268 15.02 12.92 1.64
CA ARG A 268 15.89 11.75 1.43
C ARG A 268 16.48 11.21 2.73
#